data_AF-A0A024W9L3-F1
#
_entry.id   AF-A0A024W9L3-F1
#
_cell.length_a   1.000
_cell.length_b   1.000
_cell.length_c   1.000
_cell.angle_alpha   90.00
_cell.angle_beta   90.00
_cell.angle_gamma   90.00
#
_symmetry.space_group_name_H-M   'P 1'
#
loop_
_entity.id
_entity.type
_entity.pdbx_description
1 polymer ?
#
loop_
_entity_poly.entity_id
_entity_poly.type
_entity_poly.pdbx_seq_one_letter_code
_entity_poly.pdbx_strand_id
1 'polypeptide(L)'
;MEREKHENMLMAIARDFNSVDDLIETFLTFLENKTDYFHVMLNDKDVETLSEKYDGAILKNLLNNNNCGFKAHSREQLLIKSFRKHQINYIMRKQPYIIENEEIKNKYLTSCDELKKIKYMPTTKDMNKEKQENSIRFEKNM
;
A
#
# COMPACT_ATOMS: atom_id res chain seq x y z
N MET A 1 -13.10 16.75 7.19
CA MET A 1 -12.32 17.59 8.12
C MET A 1 -10.90 17.07 8.38
N GLU A 2 -10.64 16.11 9.28
CA GLU A 2 -9.24 15.66 9.56
C GLU A 2 -8.56 14.95 8.37
N ARG A 3 -9.29 14.10 7.65
CA ARG A 3 -8.75 13.45 6.44
C ARG A 3 -8.37 14.49 5.37
N GLU A 4 -9.24 15.45 5.09
CA GLU A 4 -8.98 16.52 4.13
C GLU A 4 -7.80 17.39 4.57
N LYS A 5 -7.65 17.67 5.87
CA LYS A 5 -6.49 18.37 6.41
C LYS A 5 -5.19 17.62 6.13
N HIS A 6 -5.14 16.32 6.40
CA HIS A 6 -3.97 15.50 6.11
C HIS A 6 -3.69 15.37 4.61
N GLU A 7 -4.73 15.25 3.78
CA GLU A 7 -4.59 15.25 2.32
C GLU A 7 -4.04 16.59 1.80
N ASN A 8 -4.53 17.72 2.31
CA ASN A 8 -4.01 19.04 1.97
C ASN A 8 -2.54 19.22 2.39
N MET A 9 -2.15 18.69 3.55
CA MET A 9 -0.75 18.68 4.00
C MET A 9 0.13 17.86 3.06
N LEU A 10 -0.29 16.64 2.70
CA LEU A 10 0.44 15.80 1.74
C LEU A 10 0.54 16.46 0.37
N MET A 11 -0.52 17.13 -0.08
CA MET A 11 -0.52 17.89 -1.33
C MET A 11 0.42 19.10 -1.27
N ALA A 12 0.52 19.78 -0.13
CA ALA A 12 1.47 20.88 0.05
C ALA A 12 2.91 20.35 -0.04
N ILE A 13 3.21 19.26 0.68
CA ILE A 13 4.51 18.61 0.64
C ILE A 13 4.83 18.14 -0.79
N ALA A 14 3.91 17.48 -1.48
CA ALA A 14 4.12 16.94 -2.82
C ALA A 14 4.45 18.00 -3.88
N ARG A 15 4.01 19.26 -3.70
CA ARG A 15 4.34 20.37 -4.61
C ARG A 15 5.81 20.78 -4.55
N ASP A 16 6.49 20.48 -3.46
CA ASP A 16 7.91 20.82 -3.28
C ASP A 16 8.84 19.78 -3.92
N PHE A 17 8.30 18.68 -4.46
CA PHE A 17 9.06 17.62 -5.13
C PHE A 17 8.85 17.65 -6.64
N ASN A 18 9.90 17.31 -7.39
CA ASN A 18 9.85 17.22 -8.85
C ASN A 18 9.13 15.96 -9.34
N SER A 19 9.12 14.90 -8.53
CA SER A 19 8.46 13.64 -8.83
C SER A 19 7.89 12.98 -7.57
N VAL A 20 6.95 12.05 -7.76
CA VAL A 20 6.43 11.22 -6.67
C VAL A 20 7.52 10.30 -6.11
N ASP A 21 8.46 9.87 -6.94
CA ASP A 21 9.55 8.99 -6.52
C ASP A 21 10.51 9.72 -5.56
N ASP A 22 10.81 11.00 -5.81
CA ASP A 22 11.62 11.82 -4.89
C ASP A 22 10.96 12.01 -3.52
N LEU A 23 9.63 12.18 -3.52
CA LEU A 23 8.84 12.27 -2.30
C LEU A 23 8.89 10.95 -1.51
N ILE A 24 8.73 9.81 -2.20
CA ILE A 24 8.80 8.49 -1.58
C ILE A 24 10.20 8.25 -1.01
N GLU A 25 11.25 8.54 -1.78
CA GLU A 25 12.63 8.39 -1.33
C GLU A 25 12.89 9.20 -0.06
N THR A 26 12.51 10.48 -0.06
CA THR A 26 12.66 11.36 1.11
C THR A 26 11.90 10.84 2.33
N PHE A 27 10.70 10.30 2.12
CA PHE A 27 9.93 9.68 3.20
C PHE A 27 10.61 8.42 3.74
N LEU A 28 11.18 7.57 2.88
CA LEU A 28 11.92 6.39 3.32
C LEU A 28 13.21 6.77 4.06
N THR A 29 13.95 7.77 3.59
CA THR A 29 15.12 8.33 4.29
C THR A 29 14.75 8.88 5.67
N PHE A 30 13.58 9.51 5.80
CA PHE A 30 13.08 9.95 7.11
C PHE A 30 12.85 8.75 8.04
N LEU A 31 12.18 7.70 7.56
CA LEU A 31 11.92 6.49 8.34
C LEU A 31 13.24 5.82 8.76
N GLU A 32 14.22 5.76 7.86
CA GLU A 32 15.55 5.21 8.12
C GLU A 32 16.29 5.96 9.24
N ASN A 33 16.28 7.29 9.18
CA ASN A 33 17.13 8.11 10.05
C ASN A 33 16.48 8.53 11.36
N LYS A 34 15.15 8.50 11.44
CA LYS A 34 14.38 9.08 12.56
C LYS A 34 13.49 8.11 13.28
N THR A 35 13.40 6.86 12.81
CA THR A 35 12.52 5.85 13.40
C THR A 35 13.20 4.48 13.44
N ASP A 36 12.59 3.54 14.13
CA ASP A 36 12.97 2.11 14.16
C ASP A 36 12.24 1.30 13.08
N TYR A 37 11.65 1.96 12.07
CA TYR A 37 10.76 1.31 11.11
C TYR A 37 11.40 0.16 10.33
N PHE A 38 12.71 0.23 10.09
CA PHE A 38 13.48 -0.82 9.41
C PHE A 38 14.25 -1.75 10.36
N HIS A 39 14.10 -1.58 11.67
CA HIS A 39 14.72 -2.48 12.64
C HIS A 39 14.08 -3.87 12.58
N VAL A 40 14.92 -4.91 12.49
CA VAL A 40 14.49 -6.30 12.41
C VAL A 40 14.57 -6.95 13.78
N MET A 41 13.41 -7.35 14.30
CA MET A 41 13.31 -8.13 15.53
C MET A 41 13.69 -9.58 15.27
N LEU A 42 14.65 -10.06 16.06
CA LEU A 42 15.11 -11.43 16.11
C LEU A 42 14.28 -12.24 17.10
N ASN A 43 14.21 -13.55 16.88
CA ASN A 43 13.58 -14.46 17.84
C ASN A 43 14.53 -14.77 19.01
N ASP A 44 13.98 -15.26 20.12
CA ASP A 44 14.74 -15.49 21.36
C ASP A 44 15.93 -16.44 21.18
N LYS A 45 15.78 -17.47 20.35
CA LYS A 45 16.84 -18.46 20.07
C LYS A 45 18.03 -17.81 19.33
N ASP A 46 17.75 -16.95 18.36
CA ASP A 46 18.78 -16.23 17.62
C ASP A 46 19.44 -15.18 18.52
N VAL A 47 18.68 -14.50 19.39
CA VAL A 47 19.23 -13.58 20.40
C VAL A 47 20.18 -14.31 21.35
N GLU A 48 19.79 -15.48 21.86
CA GLU A 48 20.64 -16.30 22.73
C GLU A 48 21.95 -16.70 22.02
N THR A 49 21.83 -17.22 20.80
CA THR A 49 23.00 -17.60 19.96
C THR A 49 23.96 -16.43 19.73
N LEU A 50 23.43 -15.25 19.43
CA LEU A 50 24.24 -14.05 19.20
C LEU A 50 24.83 -13.49 20.50
N SER A 51 24.15 -13.69 21.63
CA SER A 51 24.60 -13.24 22.94
C SER A 51 25.79 -14.04 23.46
N GLU A 52 25.91 -15.31 23.07
CA GLU A 52 27.10 -16.12 23.35
C GLU A 52 28.31 -15.70 22.49
N LYS A 53 28.05 -15.12 21.32
CA LYS A 53 29.09 -14.79 20.33
C LYS A 53 29.67 -13.38 20.50
N TYR A 54 28.84 -12.41 20.86
CA TYR A 54 29.23 -11.00 20.93
C TYR A 54 29.22 -10.48 22.36
N ASP A 55 30.08 -9.50 22.64
CA ASP A 55 30.23 -8.88 23.95
C ASP A 55 30.20 -7.34 23.88
N GLY A 56 30.42 -6.70 25.02
CA GLY A 56 30.56 -5.26 25.14
C GLY A 56 29.38 -4.47 24.56
N ALA A 57 29.69 -3.47 23.73
CA ALA A 57 28.69 -2.57 23.17
C ALA A 57 27.72 -3.28 22.19
N ILE A 58 28.19 -4.30 21.47
CA ILE A 58 27.37 -5.03 20.50
C ILE A 58 26.30 -5.84 21.23
N LEU A 59 26.69 -6.59 22.27
CA LEU A 59 25.75 -7.33 23.10
C LEU A 59 24.72 -6.42 23.75
N LYS A 60 25.15 -5.29 24.31
CA LYS A 60 24.26 -4.31 24.93
C LYS A 60 23.22 -3.79 23.92
N ASN A 61 23.64 -3.48 22.69
CA ASN A 61 22.74 -3.00 21.65
C ASN A 61 21.75 -4.08 21.19
N LEU A 62 22.20 -5.32 21.03
CA LEU A 62 21.34 -6.46 20.70
C LEU A 62 20.22 -6.62 21.74
N LEU A 63 20.59 -6.70 23.02
CA LEU A 63 19.63 -6.96 24.10
C LEU A 63 18.65 -5.80 24.32
N ASN A 64 19.11 -4.56 24.17
CA ASN A 64 18.28 -3.38 24.42
C ASN A 64 17.33 -3.04 23.27
N ASN A 65 17.73 -3.33 22.03
CA ASN A 65 17.01 -2.83 20.84
C ASN A 65 16.11 -3.88 20.19
N ASN A 66 16.21 -5.16 20.55
CA ASN A 66 15.40 -6.23 19.92
C ASN A 66 13.88 -6.13 20.20
N ASN A 67 13.47 -5.20 21.06
CA ASN A 67 12.06 -4.87 21.31
C ASN A 67 11.51 -3.76 20.38
N CYS A 68 12.38 -3.13 19.58
CA CYS A 68 12.05 -2.08 18.62
C CYS A 68 11.77 -2.70 17.23
N GLY A 69 11.02 -2.01 16.38
CA GLY A 69 10.82 -2.41 14.98
C GLY A 69 9.84 -3.57 14.75
N PHE A 70 10.18 -4.46 13.80
CA PHE A 70 9.27 -5.48 13.29
C PHE A 70 9.93 -6.84 13.08
N LYS A 71 9.13 -7.91 13.16
CA LYS A 71 9.56 -9.26 12.75
C LYS A 71 10.03 -9.25 11.30
N ALA A 72 11.06 -10.06 11.00
CA ALA A 72 11.60 -10.22 9.66
C ALA A 72 10.50 -10.37 8.59
N HIS A 73 10.66 -9.66 7.48
CA HIS A 73 9.77 -9.62 6.31
C HIS A 73 8.34 -9.09 6.53
N SER A 74 7.86 -9.01 7.78
CA SER A 74 6.47 -8.62 8.07
C SER A 74 6.14 -7.21 7.57
N ARG A 75 7.08 -6.26 7.73
CA ARG A 75 6.87 -4.86 7.37
C ARG A 75 6.77 -4.65 5.86
N GLU A 76 7.67 -5.28 5.12
CA GLU A 76 7.68 -5.28 3.66
C GLU A 76 6.40 -5.92 3.10
N GLN A 77 6.02 -7.09 3.62
CA GLN A 77 4.77 -7.76 3.23
C GLN A 77 3.54 -6.89 3.46
N LEU A 78 3.46 -6.21 4.61
CA LEU A 78 2.36 -5.29 4.92
C LEU A 78 2.33 -4.08 3.98
N LEU A 79 3.49 -3.53 3.60
CA LEU A 79 3.58 -2.45 2.63
C LEU A 79 3.10 -2.90 1.24
N ILE A 80 3.59 -4.04 0.76
CA ILE A 80 3.18 -4.63 -0.52
C ILE A 80 1.67 -4.87 -0.52
N LYS A 81 1.15 -5.47 0.54
CA LYS A 81 -0.30 -5.72 0.70
C LYS A 81 -1.12 -4.43 0.62
N SER A 82 -0.68 -3.38 1.32
CA SER A 82 -1.33 -2.07 1.30
C SER A 82 -1.29 -1.45 -0.10
N PHE A 83 -0.13 -1.47 -0.74
CA PHE A 83 0.05 -0.98 -2.10
C PHE A 83 -0.91 -1.69 -3.08
N ARG A 84 -0.95 -3.04 -3.06
CA ARG A 84 -1.84 -3.83 -3.92
C ARG A 84 -3.30 -3.48 -3.69
N LYS A 85 -3.74 -3.35 -2.44
CA LYS A 85 -5.10 -2.91 -2.12
C LYS A 85 -5.44 -1.56 -2.78
N HIS A 86 -4.57 -0.56 -2.65
CA HIS A 86 -4.81 0.76 -3.22
C HIS A 86 -4.75 0.77 -4.76
N GLN A 87 -3.80 0.02 -5.35
CA GLN A 87 -3.72 -0.18 -6.79
C GLN A 87 -5.02 -0.78 -7.36
N ILE A 88 -5.50 -1.87 -6.75
CA ILE A 88 -6.73 -2.56 -7.18
C ILE A 88 -7.95 -1.63 -7.07
N ASN A 89 -8.09 -0.93 -5.94
CA ASN A 89 -9.19 0.03 -5.76
C ASN A 89 -9.16 1.16 -6.81
N TYR A 90 -7.98 1.62 -7.21
CA TYR A 90 -7.86 2.60 -8.27
C TYR A 90 -8.30 2.02 -9.62
N ILE A 91 -7.78 0.85 -9.99
CA ILE A 91 -8.13 0.15 -11.23
C ILE A 91 -9.63 -0.11 -11.30
N MET A 92 -10.25 -0.60 -10.23
CA MET A 92 -11.70 -0.81 -10.19
C MET A 92 -12.50 0.46 -10.51
N ARG A 93 -12.07 1.63 -10.01
CA ARG A 93 -12.80 2.89 -10.19
C ARG A 93 -12.53 3.58 -11.53
N LYS A 94 -11.31 3.43 -12.06
CA LYS A 94 -10.82 4.24 -13.19
C LYS A 94 -10.54 3.41 -14.44
N GLN A 95 -10.30 2.13 -14.30
CA GLN A 95 -9.92 1.20 -15.36
C GLN A 95 -10.62 -0.18 -15.20
N PRO A 96 -11.95 -0.24 -15.01
CA PRO A 96 -12.66 -1.49 -14.70
C PRO A 96 -12.49 -2.57 -15.78
N TYR A 97 -12.29 -2.18 -17.04
CA TYR A 97 -12.03 -3.06 -18.17
C TYR A 97 -10.79 -3.96 -18.00
N ILE A 98 -9.82 -3.58 -17.16
CA ILE A 98 -8.66 -4.43 -16.82
C ILE A 98 -9.09 -5.64 -15.97
N ILE A 99 -10.08 -5.47 -15.10
CA ILE A 99 -10.58 -6.51 -14.19
C ILE A 99 -11.65 -7.36 -14.86
N GLU A 100 -12.50 -6.76 -15.70
CA GLU A 100 -13.58 -7.45 -16.41
C GLU A 100 -13.08 -8.42 -17.49
N ASN A 101 -11.88 -8.19 -18.04
CA ASN A 101 -11.27 -9.06 -19.02
C ASN A 101 -10.24 -9.99 -18.36
N GLU A 102 -10.55 -11.29 -18.27
CA GLU A 102 -9.68 -12.28 -17.62
C GLU A 102 -8.28 -12.36 -18.24
N GLU A 103 -8.15 -12.23 -19.57
CA GLU A 103 -6.86 -12.29 -20.25
C GLU A 103 -5.97 -11.08 -19.87
N ILE A 104 -6.54 -9.88 -19.94
CA ILE A 104 -5.85 -8.64 -19.53
C ILE A 104 -5.54 -8.66 -18.04
N LYS A 105 -6.49 -9.09 -17.21
CA LYS A 105 -6.32 -9.22 -15.77
C LYS A 105 -5.12 -10.10 -15.44
N ASN A 106 -5.07 -11.30 -16.02
CA ASN A 106 -4.01 -12.27 -15.76
C ASN A 106 -2.65 -11.83 -16.35
N LYS A 107 -2.67 -11.03 -17.42
CA LYS A 107 -1.45 -10.48 -18.03
C LYS A 107 -0.83 -9.34 -17.22
N TYR A 108 -1.63 -8.44 -16.66
CA TYR A 108 -1.15 -7.20 -16.05
C TYR A 108 -1.22 -7.17 -14.52
N LEU A 109 -2.01 -8.06 -13.89
CA LEU A 109 -2.16 -8.11 -12.44
C LEU A 109 -1.64 -9.45 -11.89
N THR A 110 -0.58 -9.38 -11.10
CA THR A 110 -0.06 -10.54 -10.37
C THR A 110 -1.08 -11.01 -9.34
N SER A 111 -1.35 -12.32 -9.29
CA SER A 111 -2.24 -12.92 -8.31
C SER A 111 -1.85 -12.54 -6.88
N CYS A 112 -2.80 -12.00 -6.13
CA CYS A 112 -2.65 -11.68 -4.71
C CYS A 112 -3.98 -11.84 -3.96
N ASP A 113 -3.92 -11.89 -2.63
CA ASP A 113 -5.11 -12.08 -1.81
C ASP A 113 -6.11 -10.91 -1.90
N GLU A 114 -5.62 -9.70 -2.19
CA GLU A 114 -6.47 -8.53 -2.44
C GLU A 114 -7.30 -8.71 -3.72
N LEU A 115 -6.72 -9.30 -4.78
CA LEU A 115 -7.46 -9.61 -6.02
C LEU A 115 -8.51 -10.69 -5.80
N LYS A 116 -8.22 -11.72 -4.99
CA LYS A 116 -9.17 -12.81 -4.66
C LYS A 116 -10.39 -12.33 -3.87
N LYS A 117 -10.25 -11.21 -3.15
CA LYS A 117 -11.31 -10.61 -2.32
C LYS A 117 -12.22 -9.67 -3.10
N ILE A 118 -11.97 -9.45 -4.39
CA ILE A 118 -12.87 -8.69 -5.25
C ILE A 118 -14.18 -9.48 -5.36
N LYS A 119 -15.16 -9.12 -4.53
CA LYS A 119 -16.55 -9.52 -4.74
C LYS A 119 -17.10 -8.66 -5.88
N TYR A 120 -17.80 -9.30 -6.81
CA TYR A 120 -18.44 -8.73 -7.99
C TYR A 120 -18.86 -7.25 -7.82
N MET A 121 -18.46 -6.42 -8.76
CA MET A 121 -18.97 -5.05 -8.94
C MET A 121 -19.61 -4.91 -10.33
N PRO A 122 -20.50 -3.92 -10.50
CA PRO A 122 -21.34 -3.78 -11.69
C PRO A 122 -20.47 -3.70 -12.93
N THR A 123 -20.84 -4.50 -13.92
CA THR A 123 -20.18 -4.54 -15.21
C THR A 123 -20.30 -3.19 -15.93
N THR A 124 -19.42 -2.93 -16.88
CA THR A 124 -19.58 -1.86 -17.89
C THR A 124 -20.97 -1.84 -18.55
N LYS A 125 -21.67 -2.98 -18.59
CA LYS A 125 -23.09 -3.05 -19.00
C LYS A 125 -24.01 -2.26 -18.05
N ASP A 126 -23.79 -2.32 -16.75
CA ASP A 126 -24.58 -1.61 -15.73
C ASP A 126 -24.37 -0.09 -15.83
N MET A 127 -23.14 0.36 -16.07
CA MET A 127 -22.83 1.78 -16.30
C MET A 127 -23.39 2.33 -17.62
N ASN A 128 -23.43 1.51 -18.68
CA ASN A 128 -24.02 1.89 -19.97
C ASN A 128 -25.56 1.91 -19.90
N LYS A 129 -26.17 1.05 -19.08
CA LYS A 129 -27.61 1.03 -18.84
C LYS A 129 -28.09 2.27 -18.09
N GLU A 130 -27.36 2.71 -17.06
CA GLU A 130 -27.64 3.99 -16.36
C GLU A 130 -27.49 5.21 -17.28
N LYS A 131 -26.52 5.21 -18.21
CA LYS A 131 -26.39 6.28 -19.21
C LYS A 131 -27.56 6.31 -20.21
N GLN A 132 -28.03 5.15 -20.67
CA GLN A 132 -29.20 5.06 -21.55
C GLN A 132 -30.50 5.46 -20.84
N GLU A 133 -30.73 4.98 -19.62
CA GLU A 133 -31.94 5.30 -18.85
C GLU A 133 -32.01 6.78 -18.49
N ASN A 134 -30.89 7.44 -18.18
CA ASN A 134 -30.85 8.89 -17.98
C ASN A 134 -31.10 9.66 -19.29
N SER A 135 -30.54 9.23 -20.43
CA SER A 135 -30.79 9.87 -21.72
C SER A 135 -32.27 9.82 -22.13
N ILE A 136 -32.92 8.67 -21.96
CA ILE A 136 -34.36 8.48 -22.26
C ILE A 136 -35.26 9.31 -21.35
N ARG A 137 -34.84 9.55 -20.09
CA ARG A 137 -35.59 10.36 -19.12
C ARG A 137 -35.50 11.86 -19.41
N PHE A 138 -34.40 12.33 -20.00
CA PHE A 138 -34.26 13.70 -20.47
C PHE A 138 -35.10 13.97 -21.73
N GLU A 139 -35.21 13.00 -22.66
CA GLU A 139 -36.03 13.13 -23.87
C GLU A 139 -37.54 13.11 -23.62
N LYS A 140 -38.02 12.47 -22.55
CA LYS A 140 -39.46 12.44 -22.19
C LYS A 140 -39.97 13.68 -21.44
N ASN A 141 -39.07 14.56 -20.99
CA ASN A 141 -39.40 15.77 -20.22
C ASN A 141 -39.18 17.06 -21.03
N MET A 142 -38.95 16.93 -22.35
CA MET A 142 -38.93 18.01 -23.34
C MET A 142 -40.19 17.94 -24.19
#